data_AF-V9D5Q9-F1
#
_entry.id   AF-V9D5Q9-F1
#
_cell.length_a   1.000
_cell.length_b   1.000
_cell.length_c   1.000
_cell.angle_alpha   90.00
_cell.angle_beta   90.00
_cell.angle_gamma   90.00
#
_symmetry.space_group_name_H-M   'P 1'
#
loop_
_entity.id
_entity.type
_entity.pdbx_description
1 polymer ?
#
loop_
_entity_poly.entity_id
_entity_poly.type
_entity_poly.pdbx_seq_one_letter_code
_entity_poly.pdbx_strand_id
1 'polypeptide(L)'
;MASRPQNIGIKAIEIYFPNQCVDQAELEKFDGVAAGKYTIGLGQTRMSFCDDREDIYSIALTTLTSLIKKYNIDLNNVGRLEVGTETMLDKSKSVKSVLMQLFQESGNFNVEGVDSYNACYGGTNAVFNSLNWIESSAWDGRDAIVLAGDIALYKKGNARPTGGAGCVALLIGPDAPIAFEAGLRGSYITHAYDFYKPDLTSEYPYVDGQFSLKCYTEAVDACYKAYNARERALQSQTNGVNGHHVNGNGVHKEEVDKAPVDRFDYMAFHAPTCKLVSKSYARLLYNDFLEDPGHPQFSEVPPELRDLDYQASLSDKTVEKTFMGLTKKRFAERVQPAIQVATMCGNMYCGSVYGGLVGLISNIAPKTLQGKRVGVFSYGSGLASSMFSLKVVGDTTEMAEKLNLQERLDARRVVAPEVYDDMCLLREKAHLKKDFKPAGAVEHLVPGTYYLTEVDEMFRRKYDVKA
;
A
#
# COMPACT_ATOMS: atom_id res chain seq x y z
N MET A 1 -1.62 22.89 29.80
CA MET A 1 -1.05 21.96 28.79
C MET A 1 -2.03 21.94 27.63
N ALA A 2 -1.57 22.12 26.40
CA ALA A 2 -2.44 21.89 25.24
C ALA A 2 -2.97 20.45 25.31
N SER A 3 -4.26 20.26 25.04
CA SER A 3 -4.85 18.91 24.96
C SER A 3 -4.10 18.10 23.90
N ARG A 4 -3.77 16.84 24.19
CA ARG A 4 -3.15 15.96 23.20
C ARG A 4 -4.06 15.85 21.96
N PRO A 5 -3.51 15.94 20.73
CA PRO A 5 -4.31 15.76 19.53
C PRO A 5 -5.04 14.41 19.58
N GLN A 6 -6.31 14.42 19.20
CA GLN A 6 -7.16 13.24 19.15
C GLN A 6 -7.41 12.83 17.71
N ASN A 7 -7.77 11.56 17.49
CA ASN A 7 -8.13 11.04 16.18
C ASN A 7 -7.11 11.37 15.08
N ILE A 8 -5.82 11.22 15.40
CA ILE A 8 -4.74 11.51 14.44
C ILE A 8 -4.83 10.49 13.32
N GLY A 9 -4.99 10.95 12.09
CA GLY A 9 -5.03 10.09 10.93
C GLY A 9 -5.31 10.80 9.62
N ILE A 10 -5.90 10.08 8.68
CA ILE A 10 -6.02 10.51 7.28
C ILE A 10 -7.21 11.47 7.14
N LYS A 11 -6.91 12.74 6.87
CA LYS A 11 -7.86 13.82 6.60
C LYS A 11 -8.26 13.90 5.13
N ALA A 12 -7.33 13.57 4.24
CA ALA A 12 -7.55 13.52 2.80
C ALA A 12 -6.64 12.46 2.17
N ILE A 13 -7.08 11.87 1.05
CA ILE A 13 -6.33 10.86 0.31
C ILE A 13 -6.48 11.10 -1.19
N GLU A 14 -5.39 10.92 -1.92
CA GLU A 14 -5.38 11.00 -3.38
C GLU A 14 -4.52 9.88 -3.95
N ILE A 15 -4.87 9.42 -5.15
CA ILE A 15 -4.07 8.45 -5.91
C ILE A 15 -3.76 9.00 -7.30
N TYR A 16 -2.56 8.72 -7.79
CA TYR A 16 -2.22 8.79 -9.20
C TYR A 16 -1.79 7.41 -9.69
N PHE A 17 -2.22 7.06 -10.90
CA PHE A 17 -1.71 5.95 -11.68
C PHE A 17 -1.61 6.42 -13.13
N PRO A 18 -0.61 5.94 -13.90
CA PRO A 18 -0.48 6.30 -15.30
C PRO A 18 -1.76 6.02 -16.10
N ASN A 19 -2.01 6.87 -17.10
CA ASN A 19 -3.19 6.75 -17.95
C ASN A 19 -3.15 5.54 -18.90
N GLN A 20 -2.02 4.83 -18.96
CA GLN A 20 -1.82 3.70 -19.88
C GLN A 20 -1.75 2.39 -19.10
N CYS A 21 -2.36 1.34 -19.64
CA CYS A 21 -2.28 0.01 -19.05
C CYS A 21 -2.32 -1.10 -20.10
N VAL A 22 -1.76 -2.25 -19.75
CA VAL A 22 -1.83 -3.48 -20.55
C VAL A 22 -2.83 -4.45 -19.91
N ASP A 23 -3.62 -5.11 -20.74
CA ASP A 23 -4.56 -6.14 -20.31
C ASP A 23 -3.84 -7.47 -20.03
N GLN A 24 -4.12 -8.08 -18.89
CA GLN A 24 -3.41 -9.30 -18.45
C GLN A 24 -3.79 -10.52 -19.28
N ALA A 25 -5.01 -10.61 -19.82
CA ALA A 25 -5.41 -11.71 -20.68
C ALA A 25 -4.74 -11.60 -22.06
N GLU A 26 -4.54 -10.39 -22.58
CA GLU A 26 -3.75 -10.18 -23.80
C GLU A 26 -2.26 -10.44 -23.54
N LEU A 27 -1.74 -10.07 -22.37
CA LEU A 27 -0.37 -10.37 -21.98
C LEU A 27 -0.13 -11.89 -21.82
N GLU A 28 -1.12 -12.66 -21.35
CA GLU A 28 -1.05 -14.13 -21.32
C GLU A 28 -0.81 -14.72 -22.72
N LYS A 29 -1.55 -14.21 -23.72
CA LYS A 29 -1.40 -14.65 -25.13
C LYS A 29 -0.03 -14.26 -25.68
N PHE A 30 0.38 -13.01 -25.44
CA PHE A 30 1.66 -12.48 -25.90
C PHE A 30 2.86 -13.25 -25.34
N ASP A 31 2.82 -13.59 -24.05
CA ASP A 31 3.88 -14.35 -23.37
C ASP A 31 3.83 -15.87 -23.67
N GLY A 32 2.81 -16.34 -24.41
CA GLY A 32 2.64 -17.76 -24.74
C GLY A 32 2.34 -18.64 -23.52
N VAL A 33 1.66 -18.11 -22.50
CA VAL A 33 1.29 -18.84 -21.28
C VAL A 33 -0.17 -19.29 -21.31
N ALA A 34 -0.52 -20.25 -20.44
CA ALA A 34 -1.89 -20.74 -20.34
C ALA A 34 -2.86 -19.63 -19.89
N ALA A 35 -4.04 -19.60 -20.49
CA ALA A 35 -5.13 -18.71 -20.09
C ALA A 35 -5.44 -18.87 -18.59
N GLY A 36 -5.58 -17.75 -17.89
CA GLY A 36 -5.80 -17.74 -16.45
C GLY A 36 -4.52 -17.69 -15.61
N LYS A 37 -3.31 -17.83 -16.18
CA LYS A 37 -2.07 -17.79 -15.39
C LYS A 37 -1.90 -16.47 -14.64
N TYR A 38 -2.24 -15.34 -15.27
CA TYR A 38 -2.15 -14.01 -14.69
C TYR A 38 -3.50 -13.59 -14.11
N THR A 39 -4.58 -13.77 -14.86
CA THR A 39 -5.93 -13.33 -14.46
C THR A 39 -6.51 -14.08 -13.28
N ILE A 40 -6.22 -15.38 -13.14
CA ILE A 40 -6.69 -16.23 -12.03
C ILE A 40 -5.54 -16.56 -11.06
N GLY A 41 -4.38 -16.93 -11.62
CA GLY A 41 -3.21 -17.35 -10.86
C GLY A 41 -2.59 -16.21 -10.05
N LEU A 42 -2.53 -15.00 -10.61
CA LEU A 42 -2.10 -13.79 -9.90
C LEU A 42 -3.30 -12.95 -9.43
N GLY A 43 -4.47 -13.10 -10.07
CA GLY A 43 -5.66 -12.29 -9.78
C GLY A 43 -5.56 -10.87 -10.35
N GLN A 44 -4.77 -10.68 -11.41
CA GLN A 44 -4.50 -9.39 -12.03
C GLN A 44 -5.34 -9.21 -13.29
N THR A 45 -5.96 -8.04 -13.46
CA THR A 45 -6.80 -7.74 -14.63
C THR A 45 -6.06 -6.82 -15.61
N ARG A 46 -5.48 -5.73 -15.10
CA ARG A 46 -4.69 -4.78 -15.89
C ARG A 46 -3.46 -4.34 -15.10
N MET A 47 -2.42 -3.91 -15.83
CA MET A 47 -1.19 -3.40 -15.24
C MET A 47 -0.89 -2.02 -15.80
N SER A 48 -0.86 -1.01 -14.92
CA SER A 48 -0.44 0.35 -15.28
C SER A 48 1.07 0.40 -15.45
N PHE A 49 1.54 1.20 -16.39
CA PHE A 49 2.97 1.38 -16.61
C PHE A 49 3.28 2.80 -17.10
N CYS A 50 4.54 3.20 -16.92
CA CYS A 50 5.09 4.46 -17.43
C CYS A 50 5.98 4.19 -18.64
N ASP A 51 6.06 5.13 -19.56
CA ASP A 51 7.15 5.22 -20.54
C ASP A 51 8.31 6.07 -19.96
N ASP A 52 9.09 6.74 -20.81
CA ASP A 52 10.18 7.63 -20.40
C ASP A 52 9.75 9.07 -20.05
N ARG A 53 8.46 9.41 -20.17
CA ARG A 53 7.89 10.70 -19.78
C ARG A 53 7.55 10.77 -18.30
N GLU A 54 7.33 9.64 -17.64
CA GLU A 54 6.94 9.60 -16.24
C GLU A 54 7.99 8.90 -15.37
N ASP A 55 8.36 9.56 -14.28
CA ASP A 55 9.30 9.07 -13.29
C ASP A 55 8.78 9.30 -11.87
N ILE A 56 9.51 8.84 -10.84
CA ILE A 56 9.04 8.99 -9.44
C ILE A 56 8.80 10.45 -9.05
N TYR A 57 9.56 11.41 -9.60
CA TYR A 57 9.36 12.82 -9.30
C TYR A 57 8.07 13.33 -9.94
N SER A 58 7.84 12.99 -11.22
CA SER A 58 6.65 13.44 -11.95
C SER A 58 5.35 12.84 -11.39
N ILE A 59 5.34 11.55 -11.03
CA ILE A 59 4.17 10.93 -10.40
C ILE A 59 3.91 11.49 -9.00
N ALA A 60 4.96 11.81 -8.23
CA ALA A 60 4.83 12.40 -6.91
C ALA A 60 4.33 13.85 -6.98
N LEU A 61 4.87 14.66 -7.90
CA LEU A 61 4.39 16.02 -8.19
C LEU A 61 2.92 16.00 -8.59
N THR A 62 2.54 15.10 -9.51
CA THR A 62 1.15 14.96 -9.97
C THR A 62 0.20 14.62 -8.84
N THR A 63 0.55 13.63 -8.02
CA THR A 63 -0.28 13.21 -6.88
C THR A 63 -0.44 14.32 -5.86
N LEU A 64 0.65 14.98 -5.48
CA LEU A 64 0.62 16.06 -4.49
C LEU A 64 -0.18 17.27 -4.99
N THR A 65 0.05 17.70 -6.24
CA THR A 65 -0.72 18.79 -6.84
C THR A 65 -2.21 18.45 -6.92
N SER A 66 -2.58 17.21 -7.27
CA SER A 66 -3.98 16.77 -7.27
C SER A 66 -4.59 16.83 -5.87
N LEU A 67 -3.89 16.32 -4.86
CA LEU A 67 -4.34 16.37 -3.46
C LEU A 67 -4.58 17.82 -3.02
N ILE A 68 -3.60 18.71 -3.23
CA ILE A 68 -3.67 20.12 -2.86
C ILE A 68 -4.88 20.79 -3.49
N LYS A 69 -5.05 20.62 -4.81
CA LYS A 69 -6.12 21.27 -5.58
C LYS A 69 -7.50 20.75 -5.18
N LYS A 70 -7.68 19.43 -5.13
CA LYS A 70 -9.01 18.86 -4.84
C LYS A 70 -9.47 19.16 -3.43
N TYR A 71 -8.57 19.23 -2.46
CA TYR A 71 -8.90 19.50 -1.06
C TYR A 71 -8.67 20.95 -0.62
N ASN A 72 -8.29 21.85 -1.54
CA ASN A 72 -7.99 23.25 -1.24
C ASN A 72 -7.01 23.40 -0.06
N ILE A 73 -5.94 22.60 -0.06
CA ILE A 73 -4.97 22.58 1.04
C ILE A 73 -4.10 23.83 0.96
N ASP A 74 -4.13 24.65 2.02
CA ASP A 74 -3.16 25.73 2.19
C ASP A 74 -1.82 25.16 2.66
N LEU A 75 -0.80 25.27 1.81
CA LEU A 75 0.53 24.74 2.09
C LEU A 75 1.22 25.41 3.27
N ASN A 76 0.79 26.58 3.73
CA ASN A 76 1.29 27.17 4.99
C ASN A 76 0.92 26.34 6.22
N ASN A 77 -0.16 25.55 6.13
CA ASN A 77 -0.64 24.66 7.18
C ASN A 77 -0.04 23.25 7.12
N VAL A 78 1.04 23.05 6.36
CA VAL A 78 1.79 21.79 6.30
C VAL A 78 3.15 21.97 6.99
N GLY A 79 3.39 21.19 8.04
CA GLY A 79 4.63 21.24 8.83
C GLY A 79 5.57 20.07 8.56
N ARG A 80 5.08 19.00 7.94
CA ARG A 80 5.87 17.84 7.54
C ARG A 80 5.45 17.31 6.17
N LEU A 81 6.43 16.95 5.35
CA LEU A 81 6.26 16.26 4.08
C LEU A 81 7.28 15.14 3.97
N GLU A 82 6.83 13.89 3.85
CA GLU A 82 7.71 12.72 3.78
C GLU A 82 7.31 11.78 2.63
N VAL A 83 8.30 11.16 1.97
CA VAL A 83 8.07 10.29 0.82
C VAL A 83 8.57 8.88 1.11
N GLY A 84 7.72 7.88 0.93
CA GLY A 84 8.11 6.47 0.86
C GLY A 84 8.22 6.01 -0.58
N THR A 85 9.40 5.53 -0.98
CA THR A 85 9.63 4.99 -2.31
C THR A 85 10.78 3.99 -2.30
N GLU A 86 10.77 3.04 -3.23
CA GLU A 86 11.93 2.22 -3.60
C GLU A 86 12.39 2.45 -5.05
N THR A 87 11.89 3.51 -5.70
CA THR A 87 12.23 3.94 -7.05
C THR A 87 13.26 5.07 -6.97
N MET A 88 14.53 4.72 -6.89
CA MET A 88 15.62 5.67 -6.70
C MET A 88 16.12 6.24 -8.04
N LEU A 89 16.06 7.56 -8.20
CA LEU A 89 16.70 8.28 -9.33
C LEU A 89 18.01 8.97 -8.96
N ASP A 90 18.16 9.34 -7.68
CA ASP A 90 19.34 9.97 -7.13
C ASP A 90 19.65 9.33 -5.77
N LYS A 91 20.95 9.13 -5.48
CA LYS A 91 21.43 8.44 -4.28
C LYS A 91 21.52 9.34 -3.06
N SER A 92 21.31 10.64 -3.22
CA SER A 92 21.43 11.65 -2.17
C SER A 92 20.25 12.63 -2.18
N LYS A 93 19.85 13.12 -3.36
CA LYS A 93 18.73 14.06 -3.49
C LYS A 93 17.39 13.34 -3.37
N SER A 94 16.64 13.69 -2.33
CA SER A 94 15.32 13.13 -2.05
C SER A 94 14.24 13.59 -3.04
N VAL A 95 13.24 12.75 -3.29
CA VAL A 95 11.97 13.10 -3.94
C VAL A 95 11.33 14.26 -3.17
N LYS A 96 11.32 14.22 -1.84
CA LYS A 96 10.82 15.31 -0.98
C LYS A 96 11.38 16.67 -1.39
N SER A 97 12.70 16.75 -1.63
CA SER A 97 13.33 18.03 -2.01
C SER A 97 12.90 18.54 -3.39
N VAL A 98 12.45 17.66 -4.30
CA VAL A 98 11.84 18.05 -5.58
C VAL A 98 10.44 18.60 -5.33
N LEU A 99 9.63 17.93 -4.50
CA LEU A 99 8.27 18.37 -4.15
C LEU A 99 8.22 19.75 -3.50
N MET A 100 9.28 20.17 -2.81
CA MET A 100 9.37 21.53 -2.25
C MET A 100 9.27 22.65 -3.29
N GLN A 101 9.39 22.36 -4.59
CA GLN A 101 9.08 23.34 -5.64
C GLN A 101 7.62 23.82 -5.58
N LEU A 102 6.69 22.96 -5.16
CA LEU A 102 5.26 23.30 -5.02
C LEU A 102 5.00 24.26 -3.85
N PHE A 103 5.93 24.37 -2.90
CA PHE A 103 5.82 25.24 -1.73
C PHE A 103 6.39 26.65 -1.98
N GLN A 104 7.06 26.88 -3.12
CA GLN A 104 7.76 28.14 -3.39
C GLN A 104 6.84 29.36 -3.35
N GLU A 105 5.65 29.27 -3.94
CA GLU A 105 4.69 30.38 -3.96
C GLU A 105 4.17 30.73 -2.57
N SER A 106 3.96 29.73 -1.71
CA SER A 106 3.55 29.95 -0.31
C SER A 106 4.66 30.55 0.56
N GLY A 107 5.93 30.40 0.15
CA GLY A 107 7.09 30.73 0.98
C GLY A 107 7.32 29.80 2.17
N ASN A 108 6.53 28.73 2.34
CA ASN A 108 6.68 27.78 3.43
C ASN A 108 7.81 26.77 3.16
N PHE A 109 9.02 27.10 3.60
CA PHE A 109 10.18 26.20 3.53
C PHE A 109 10.48 25.48 4.84
N ASN A 110 9.80 25.84 5.94
CA ASN A 110 9.94 25.18 7.24
C ASN A 110 9.04 23.95 7.29
N VAL A 111 9.41 22.90 6.55
CA VAL A 111 8.65 21.66 6.42
C VAL A 111 9.58 20.48 6.65
N GLU A 112 9.40 19.77 7.76
CA GLU A 112 10.18 18.57 8.13
C GLU A 112 9.93 17.38 7.19
N GLY A 113 10.75 16.35 7.30
CA GLY A 113 10.62 15.10 6.53
C GLY A 113 11.55 15.04 5.31
N VAL A 114 11.86 13.81 4.90
CA VAL A 114 12.73 13.45 3.75
C VAL A 114 12.16 12.20 3.08
N ASP A 115 12.99 11.37 2.46
CA ASP A 115 12.57 10.08 1.93
C ASP A 115 12.83 8.95 2.94
N SER A 116 11.91 7.99 3.03
CA SER A 116 11.99 6.76 3.81
C SER A 116 12.08 5.55 2.87
N TYR A 117 13.07 4.68 3.07
CA TYR A 117 13.40 3.61 2.13
C TYR A 117 13.54 2.24 2.83
N ASN A 118 12.70 1.27 2.45
CA ASN A 118 12.92 -0.17 2.61
C ASN A 118 11.90 -0.90 1.73
N ALA A 119 12.26 -1.15 0.47
CA ALA A 119 11.35 -1.78 -0.51
C ALA A 119 9.94 -1.16 -0.44
N CYS A 120 8.89 -1.97 -0.51
CA CYS A 120 7.49 -1.54 -0.46
C CYS A 120 7.02 -1.03 0.92
N TYR A 121 7.88 -1.03 1.96
CA TYR A 121 7.52 -0.59 3.32
C TYR A 121 7.74 0.91 3.55
N GLY A 122 8.50 1.60 2.67
CA GLY A 122 8.90 3.00 2.85
C GLY A 122 7.73 3.95 3.15
N GLY A 123 6.59 3.75 2.47
CA GLY A 123 5.37 4.55 2.70
C GLY A 123 4.81 4.40 4.12
N THR A 124 4.83 3.18 4.67
CA THR A 124 4.38 2.92 6.05
C THR A 124 5.31 3.47 7.09
N ASN A 125 6.62 3.44 6.86
CA ASN A 125 7.55 4.12 7.73
C ASN A 125 7.29 5.65 7.74
N ALA A 126 7.07 6.26 6.58
CA ALA A 126 6.75 7.69 6.47
C ALA A 126 5.42 8.07 7.17
N VAL A 127 4.40 7.21 7.08
CA VAL A 127 3.16 7.36 7.87
C VAL A 127 3.45 7.31 9.37
N PHE A 128 4.21 6.31 9.83
CA PHE A 128 4.53 6.20 11.25
C PHE A 128 5.36 7.37 11.77
N ASN A 129 6.34 7.83 11.00
CA ASN A 129 7.12 9.02 11.32
C ASN A 129 6.23 10.26 11.45
N SER A 130 5.26 10.42 10.57
CA SER A 130 4.31 11.53 10.60
C SER A 130 3.37 11.47 11.80
N LEU A 131 2.84 10.30 12.14
CA LEU A 131 2.03 10.10 13.35
C LEU A 131 2.84 10.41 14.60
N ASN A 132 4.07 9.88 14.69
CA ASN A 132 4.95 10.12 15.82
C ASN A 132 5.33 11.62 15.94
N TRP A 133 5.52 12.32 14.81
CA TRP A 133 5.79 13.76 14.79
C TRP A 133 4.61 14.56 15.38
N ILE A 134 3.37 14.28 14.96
CA ILE A 134 2.15 14.93 15.49
C ILE A 134 1.97 14.66 16.99
N GLU A 135 2.32 13.46 17.46
CA GLU A 135 2.23 13.09 18.88
C GLU A 135 3.38 13.65 19.74
N SER A 136 4.42 14.22 19.12
CA SER A 136 5.63 14.65 19.80
C SER A 136 5.57 16.10 20.30
N SER A 137 6.55 16.49 21.11
CA SER A 137 6.76 17.88 21.50
C SER A 137 7.26 18.77 20.35
N ALA A 138 7.63 18.20 19.21
CA ALA A 138 8.06 18.94 18.02
C ALA A 138 6.88 19.31 17.11
N TRP A 139 5.67 18.82 17.37
CA TRP A 139 4.50 19.20 16.60
C TRP A 139 4.19 20.69 16.76
N ASP A 140 4.01 21.37 15.64
CA ASP A 140 3.79 22.81 15.56
C ASP A 140 2.33 23.18 15.24
N GLY A 141 1.43 22.20 15.31
CA GLY A 141 0.00 22.38 15.03
C GLY A 141 -0.41 22.18 13.58
N ARG A 142 0.55 22.03 12.66
CA ARG A 142 0.29 21.85 11.22
C ARG A 142 0.07 20.39 10.84
N ASP A 143 -0.53 20.15 9.68
CA ASP A 143 -0.72 18.81 9.14
C ASP A 143 0.60 18.25 8.57
N ALA A 144 0.67 16.94 8.46
CA ALA A 144 1.69 16.22 7.72
C ALA A 144 1.14 15.73 6.37
N ILE A 145 2.00 15.66 5.34
CA ILE A 145 1.68 14.99 4.09
C ILE A 145 2.65 13.82 3.89
N VAL A 146 2.12 12.65 3.55
CA VAL A 146 2.92 11.48 3.18
C VAL A 146 2.62 11.10 1.74
N LEU A 147 3.65 10.89 0.93
CA LEU A 147 3.52 10.25 -0.37
C LEU A 147 4.10 8.85 -0.32
N ALA A 148 3.44 7.89 -0.94
CA ALA A 148 3.92 6.53 -1.13
C ALA A 148 3.73 6.15 -2.59
N GLY A 149 4.83 6.03 -3.35
CA GLY A 149 4.72 5.83 -4.80
C GLY A 149 5.97 5.25 -5.42
N ASP A 150 5.76 4.58 -6.55
CA ASP A 150 6.79 3.77 -7.19
C ASP A 150 6.44 3.42 -8.64
N ILE A 151 7.47 2.99 -9.37
CA ILE A 151 7.37 2.34 -10.68
C ILE A 151 7.95 0.93 -10.51
N ALA A 152 7.09 -0.07 -10.45
CA ALA A 152 7.45 -1.47 -10.28
C ALA A 152 7.69 -2.14 -11.64
N LEU A 153 8.97 -2.31 -11.97
CA LEU A 153 9.41 -2.88 -13.24
C LEU A 153 10.25 -4.14 -13.05
N TYR A 154 10.03 -5.14 -13.91
CA TYR A 154 10.76 -6.41 -13.91
C TYR A 154 11.23 -6.80 -15.33
N LYS A 155 12.34 -7.53 -15.41
CA LYS A 155 12.85 -8.12 -16.66
C LYS A 155 11.80 -9.06 -17.27
N LYS A 156 11.91 -9.31 -18.59
CA LYS A 156 11.14 -10.37 -19.28
C LYS A 156 11.19 -11.66 -18.45
N GLY A 157 10.02 -12.25 -18.17
CA GLY A 157 9.87 -13.45 -17.36
C GLY A 157 8.66 -13.40 -16.44
N ASN A 158 8.55 -14.40 -15.56
CA ASN A 158 7.34 -14.63 -14.74
C ASN A 158 6.98 -13.50 -13.75
N ALA A 159 7.91 -12.59 -13.42
CA ALA A 159 7.67 -11.46 -12.53
C ALA A 159 7.17 -10.20 -13.27
N ARG A 160 7.36 -10.11 -14.59
CA ARG A 160 6.89 -8.95 -15.38
C ARG A 160 5.39 -8.66 -15.22
N PRO A 161 4.48 -9.65 -15.22
CA PRO A 161 3.05 -9.40 -15.06
C PRO A 161 2.65 -8.91 -13.66
N THR A 162 3.57 -8.90 -12.69
CA THR A 162 3.34 -8.38 -11.32
C THR A 162 3.86 -6.96 -11.12
N GLY A 163 4.28 -6.28 -12.20
CA GLY A 163 4.64 -4.87 -12.17
C GLY A 163 3.44 -3.96 -11.93
N GLY A 164 3.67 -2.66 -12.06
CA GLY A 164 2.66 -1.63 -11.85
C GLY A 164 3.31 -0.27 -11.63
N ALA A 165 2.51 0.79 -11.59
CA ALA A 165 3.00 2.13 -11.28
C ALA A 165 1.88 2.97 -10.67
N GLY A 166 2.26 3.79 -9.70
CA GLY A 166 1.34 4.74 -9.08
C GLY A 166 1.90 5.35 -7.80
N CYS A 167 1.16 6.32 -7.26
CA CYS A 167 1.52 7.05 -6.06
C CYS A 167 0.26 7.44 -5.30
N VAL A 168 0.29 7.31 -3.98
CA VAL A 168 -0.79 7.73 -3.08
C VAL A 168 -0.27 8.84 -2.19
N ALA A 169 -1.05 9.91 -2.02
CA ALA A 169 -0.75 10.99 -1.09
C ALA A 169 -1.81 11.02 0.03
N LEU A 170 -1.34 11.19 1.27
CA LEU A 170 -2.15 11.22 2.48
C LEU A 170 -1.92 12.54 3.20
N LEU A 171 -2.98 13.30 3.46
CA LEU A 171 -2.95 14.39 4.44
C LEU A 171 -3.25 13.80 5.82
N ILE A 172 -2.33 13.96 6.77
CA ILE A 172 -2.38 13.38 8.11
C ILE A 172 -2.44 14.49 9.16
N GLY A 173 -3.40 14.43 10.06
CA GLY A 173 -3.56 15.43 11.12
C GLY A 173 -4.57 14.97 12.19
N PRO A 174 -4.80 15.79 13.23
CA PRO A 174 -5.84 15.53 14.22
C PRO A 174 -7.25 15.60 13.61
N ASP A 175 -8.23 15.06 14.33
CA ASP A 175 -9.66 15.09 13.99
C ASP A 175 -9.97 14.50 12.61
N ALA A 176 -9.19 13.48 12.22
CA ALA A 176 -9.34 12.82 10.95
C ALA A 176 -10.56 11.88 10.92
N PRO A 177 -11.29 11.77 9.80
CA PRO A 177 -12.38 10.80 9.65
C PRO A 177 -11.88 9.35 9.66
N ILE A 178 -10.60 9.11 9.34
CA ILE A 178 -9.96 7.79 9.44
C ILE A 178 -8.76 7.91 10.39
N ALA A 179 -8.97 7.56 11.66
CA ALA A 179 -7.98 7.69 12.72
C ALA A 179 -7.14 6.41 12.84
N PHE A 180 -5.83 6.55 13.10
CA PHE A 180 -4.99 5.41 13.46
C PHE A 180 -5.24 5.03 14.92
N GLU A 181 -5.32 3.74 15.21
CA GLU A 181 -5.46 3.29 16.59
C GLU A 181 -4.12 3.37 17.31
N ALA A 182 -3.99 4.35 18.21
CA ALA A 182 -2.76 4.65 18.90
C ALA A 182 -2.19 3.42 19.63
N GLY A 183 -0.91 3.15 19.40
CA GLY A 183 -0.20 2.04 20.02
C GLY A 183 -0.53 0.64 19.48
N LEU A 184 -1.51 0.46 18.59
CA LEU A 184 -1.86 -0.83 17.98
C LEU A 184 -1.05 -1.08 16.70
N ARG A 185 0.23 -1.44 16.89
CA ARG A 185 1.16 -1.81 15.82
C ARG A 185 1.92 -3.08 16.20
N GLY A 186 1.97 -4.06 15.30
CA GLY A 186 2.79 -5.27 15.41
C GLY A 186 3.78 -5.33 14.25
N SER A 187 5.07 -5.22 14.54
CA SER A 187 6.12 -5.16 13.50
C SER A 187 7.01 -6.40 13.51
N TYR A 188 7.51 -6.77 12.34
CA TYR A 188 8.50 -7.81 12.14
C TYR A 188 9.53 -7.34 11.11
N ILE A 189 10.81 -7.34 11.51
CA ILE A 189 11.94 -6.91 10.71
C ILE A 189 13.04 -7.95 10.88
N THR A 190 13.56 -8.48 9.78
CA THR A 190 14.64 -9.47 9.79
C THR A 190 15.51 -9.29 8.56
N HIS A 191 16.70 -9.87 8.55
CA HIS A 191 17.58 -9.86 7.38
C HIS A 191 17.17 -10.98 6.39
N ALA A 192 16.88 -10.61 5.14
CA ALA A 192 16.53 -11.52 4.06
C ALA A 192 17.01 -11.00 2.70
N TYR A 193 17.28 -11.92 1.77
CA TYR A 193 17.60 -11.64 0.36
C TYR A 193 16.52 -12.19 -0.57
N ASP A 194 15.25 -11.92 -0.23
CA ASP A 194 14.10 -12.40 -0.98
C ASP A 194 13.80 -11.54 -2.23
N PHE A 195 13.95 -10.23 -2.11
CA PHE A 195 13.94 -9.26 -3.21
C PHE A 195 14.83 -8.08 -2.85
N TYR A 196 15.70 -7.67 -3.78
CA TYR A 196 16.65 -6.57 -3.56
C TYR A 196 17.19 -6.00 -4.88
N LYS A 197 17.67 -4.75 -4.85
CA LYS A 197 18.22 -4.02 -6.02
C LYS A 197 19.69 -3.63 -5.78
N PRO A 198 20.64 -4.58 -5.84
CA PRO A 198 22.06 -4.31 -5.59
C PRO A 198 22.76 -3.68 -6.81
N ASP A 199 22.23 -3.93 -8.02
CA ASP A 199 22.77 -3.40 -9.27
C ASP A 199 22.20 -2.01 -9.53
N LEU A 200 22.98 -0.99 -9.18
CA LEU A 200 22.60 0.41 -9.34
C LEU A 200 22.58 0.87 -10.81
N THR A 201 22.90 0.00 -11.77
CA THR A 201 22.85 0.29 -13.21
C THR A 201 21.57 -0.20 -13.89
N SER A 202 20.69 -0.87 -13.14
CA SER A 202 19.47 -1.49 -13.63
C SER A 202 18.30 -1.16 -12.70
N GLU A 203 17.14 -0.82 -13.26
CA GLU A 203 15.90 -0.67 -12.47
C GLU A 203 15.34 -2.01 -11.98
N TYR A 204 15.75 -3.10 -12.63
CA TYR A 204 15.22 -4.42 -12.36
C TYR A 204 15.80 -5.02 -11.07
N PRO A 205 14.96 -5.62 -10.22
CA PRO A 205 15.38 -6.27 -9.00
C PRO A 205 15.92 -7.67 -9.25
N TYR A 206 16.69 -8.17 -8.28
CA TYR A 206 16.91 -9.59 -8.06
C TYR A 206 15.78 -10.09 -7.18
N VAL A 207 15.16 -11.20 -7.57
CA VAL A 207 14.01 -11.77 -6.87
C VAL A 207 14.12 -13.29 -6.82
N ASP A 208 14.07 -13.84 -5.61
CA ASP A 208 13.77 -15.25 -5.38
C ASP A 208 12.27 -15.36 -5.10
N GLY A 209 11.49 -15.65 -6.14
CA GLY A 209 10.03 -15.61 -6.06
C GLY A 209 9.42 -16.63 -5.10
N GLN A 210 10.08 -17.76 -4.83
CA GLN A 210 9.58 -18.72 -3.83
C GLN A 210 9.95 -18.25 -2.42
N PHE A 211 11.17 -17.76 -2.24
CA PHE A 211 11.60 -17.23 -0.94
C PHE A 211 10.82 -15.97 -0.55
N SER A 212 10.49 -15.08 -1.48
CA SER A 212 9.68 -13.88 -1.22
C SER A 212 8.27 -14.22 -0.74
N LEU A 213 7.63 -15.25 -1.29
CA LEU A 213 6.33 -15.73 -0.83
C LEU A 213 6.40 -16.27 0.60
N LYS A 214 7.49 -16.99 0.93
CA LYS A 214 7.74 -17.50 2.26
C LYS A 214 7.96 -16.36 3.27
N CYS A 215 8.86 -15.44 2.96
CA CYS A 215 9.15 -14.26 3.79
C CYS A 215 7.90 -13.39 4.02
N TYR A 216 7.07 -13.18 3.00
CA TYR A 216 5.79 -12.48 3.17
C TYR A 216 4.87 -13.22 4.14
N THR A 217 4.74 -14.55 4.00
CA THR A 217 3.88 -15.38 4.87
C THR A 217 4.37 -15.38 6.32
N GLU A 218 5.69 -15.50 6.53
CA GLU A 218 6.30 -15.38 7.86
C GLU A 218 6.05 -14.01 8.49
N ALA A 219 6.12 -12.94 7.69
CA ALA A 219 5.83 -11.59 8.14
C ALA A 219 4.35 -11.40 8.51
N VAL A 220 3.42 -12.00 7.77
CA VAL A 220 1.98 -12.01 8.13
C VAL A 220 1.80 -12.63 9.51
N ASP A 221 2.36 -13.82 9.74
CA ASP A 221 2.26 -14.56 11.01
C ASP A 221 2.85 -13.73 12.16
N ALA A 222 4.07 -13.23 11.99
CA ALA A 222 4.81 -12.50 13.02
C ALA A 222 4.16 -11.14 13.37
N CYS A 223 3.76 -10.36 12.36
CA CYS A 223 3.06 -9.10 12.58
C CYS A 223 1.70 -9.29 13.24
N TYR A 224 0.95 -10.32 12.85
CA TYR A 224 -0.36 -10.58 13.44
C TYR A 224 -0.24 -11.01 14.90
N LYS A 225 0.71 -11.91 15.21
CA LYS A 225 1.04 -12.29 16.59
C LYS A 225 1.45 -11.08 17.43
N ALA A 226 2.31 -10.21 16.89
CA ALA A 226 2.76 -9.00 17.57
C ALA A 226 1.61 -8.00 17.81
N TYR A 227 0.72 -7.84 16.82
CA TYR A 227 -0.48 -7.00 16.93
C TYR A 227 -1.41 -7.53 18.05
N ASN A 228 -1.72 -8.84 18.05
CA ASN A 228 -2.56 -9.47 19.07
C ASN A 228 -1.95 -9.33 20.47
N ALA A 229 -0.64 -9.52 20.61
CA ALA A 229 0.06 -9.32 21.88
C ALA A 229 -0.02 -7.86 22.35
N ARG A 230 0.15 -6.90 21.43
CA ARG A 230 0.08 -5.47 21.74
C ARG A 230 -1.32 -5.05 22.16
N GLU A 231 -2.36 -5.55 21.51
CA GLU A 231 -3.73 -5.28 21.86
C GLU A 231 -4.08 -5.77 23.28
N ARG A 232 -3.71 -7.02 23.61
CA ARG A 232 -3.87 -7.56 24.97
C ARG A 232 -3.16 -6.70 26.03
N ALA A 233 -1.94 -6.24 25.73
CA ALA A 233 -1.18 -5.39 26.64
C ALA A 233 -1.88 -4.03 26.87
N LEU A 234 -2.43 -3.40 25.83
CA LEU A 234 -3.17 -2.14 25.98
C LEU A 234 -4.46 -2.33 26.77
N GLN A 235 -5.21 -3.41 26.53
CA GLN A 235 -6.43 -3.74 27.31
C GLN A 235 -6.11 -3.92 28.80
N SER A 236 -5.01 -4.60 29.14
CA SER A 236 -4.60 -4.76 30.55
C SER A 236 -4.22 -3.43 31.21
N GLN A 237 -3.64 -2.48 30.47
CA GLN A 237 -3.29 -1.16 31.00
C GLN A 237 -4.54 -0.33 31.28
N THR A 238 -5.55 -0.38 30.40
CA THR A 238 -6.82 0.31 30.63
C THR A 238 -7.59 -0.27 31.83
N ASN A 239 -7.58 -1.59 31.99
CA ASN A 239 -8.24 -2.26 33.12
C ASN A 239 -7.49 -2.08 34.45
N GLY A 240 -6.15 -1.95 34.43
CA GLY A 240 -5.33 -1.72 35.63
C GLY A 240 -5.39 -0.28 36.18
N VAL A 241 -5.79 0.70 35.37
CA VAL A 241 -5.94 2.12 35.80
C VAL A 241 -7.30 2.37 36.46
N ASN A 242 -8.32 1.59 36.11
CA ASN A 242 -9.64 1.63 36.73
C ASN A 242 -9.79 0.42 37.67
N GLY A 243 -9.37 0.53 38.93
CA GLY A 243 -9.46 -0.50 39.98
C GLY A 243 -10.88 -0.98 40.36
N HIS A 244 -11.76 -1.17 39.38
CA HIS A 244 -12.98 -1.94 39.46
C HIS A 244 -12.76 -3.24 38.69
N HIS A 245 -12.72 -4.35 39.43
CA HIS A 245 -13.04 -5.66 38.88
C HIS A 245 -14.44 -5.60 38.26
N VAL A 246 -14.50 -5.33 36.96
CA VAL A 246 -15.68 -5.68 36.18
C VAL A 246 -15.55 -7.19 35.98
N ASN A 247 -16.28 -7.96 36.79
CA ASN A 247 -16.52 -9.38 36.51
C ASN A 247 -17.15 -9.47 35.12
N GLY A 248 -16.34 -9.81 34.11
CA GLY A 248 -16.79 -10.07 32.74
C GLY A 248 -17.53 -11.40 32.65
N ASN A 249 -18.62 -11.55 33.40
CA ASN A 249 -19.57 -12.66 33.28
C ASN A 249 -20.76 -12.21 32.41
N GLY A 250 -20.44 -11.78 31.20
CA GLY A 250 -21.38 -11.29 30.21
C GLY A 250 -20.89 -11.59 28.81
N VAL A 251 -20.52 -12.85 28.56
CA VAL A 251 -20.30 -13.33 27.18
C VAL A 251 -21.66 -13.25 26.49
N HIS A 252 -21.89 -12.16 25.75
CA HIS A 252 -22.97 -12.12 24.79
C HIS A 252 -22.75 -13.32 23.85
N LYS A 253 -23.78 -14.14 23.60
CA LYS A 253 -23.71 -15.32 22.72
C LYS A 253 -23.06 -15.03 21.35
N GLU A 254 -23.06 -13.78 20.89
CA GLU A 254 -22.42 -13.32 19.65
C GLU A 254 -20.88 -13.26 19.67
N GLU A 255 -20.23 -13.29 20.85
CA GLU A 255 -18.76 -13.30 20.97
C GLU A 255 -18.14 -14.71 20.90
N VAL A 256 -18.95 -15.76 21.06
CA VAL A 256 -18.48 -17.16 21.05
C VAL A 256 -18.18 -17.67 19.62
N ASP A 257 -18.71 -16.99 18.60
CA ASP A 257 -18.62 -17.42 17.19
C ASP A 257 -17.55 -16.69 16.37
N LYS A 258 -16.83 -15.72 16.96
CA LYS A 258 -15.91 -14.83 16.23
C LYS A 258 -14.45 -15.17 16.49
N ALA A 259 -13.71 -15.41 15.41
CA ALA A 259 -12.26 -15.53 15.45
C ALA A 259 -11.60 -14.20 15.82
N PRO A 260 -10.37 -14.19 16.36
CA PRO A 260 -9.57 -12.98 16.48
C PRO A 260 -9.50 -12.16 15.19
N VAL A 261 -9.45 -12.74 13.99
CA VAL A 261 -9.44 -11.98 12.72
C VAL A 261 -10.76 -11.23 12.46
N ASP A 262 -11.86 -11.65 13.10
CA ASP A 262 -13.17 -11.00 12.98
C ASP A 262 -13.28 -9.64 13.68
N ARG A 263 -12.24 -9.22 14.42
CA ARG A 263 -12.13 -7.86 14.95
C ARG A 263 -12.00 -6.79 13.85
N PHE A 264 -11.59 -7.19 12.65
CA PHE A 264 -11.45 -6.29 11.50
C PHE A 264 -12.68 -6.42 10.61
N ASP A 265 -13.41 -5.32 10.45
CA ASP A 265 -14.53 -5.25 9.51
C ASP A 265 -14.03 -5.31 8.06
N TYR A 266 -12.88 -4.69 7.79
CA TYR A 266 -12.19 -4.72 6.51
C TYR A 266 -10.69 -4.90 6.70
N MET A 267 -10.00 -5.39 5.68
CA MET A 267 -8.54 -5.43 5.67
C MET A 267 -7.94 -4.97 4.35
N ALA A 268 -6.86 -4.20 4.45
CA ALA A 268 -5.98 -3.83 3.35
C ALA A 268 -4.61 -4.49 3.54
N PHE A 269 -4.01 -4.96 2.45
CA PHE A 269 -2.70 -5.61 2.45
C PHE A 269 -1.82 -4.93 1.41
N HIS A 270 -0.51 -4.92 1.63
CA HIS A 270 0.43 -4.79 0.52
C HIS A 270 0.15 -5.91 -0.48
N ALA A 271 -0.13 -5.54 -1.73
CA ALA A 271 -0.64 -6.46 -2.75
C ALA A 271 0.29 -6.54 -3.97
N PRO A 272 1.38 -7.34 -3.92
CA PRO A 272 2.14 -7.69 -5.13
C PRO A 272 1.27 -8.39 -6.18
N THR A 273 0.35 -9.22 -5.70
CA THR A 273 -0.68 -9.89 -6.50
C THR A 273 -1.94 -10.06 -5.65
N CYS A 274 -3.11 -10.01 -6.27
CA CYS A 274 -4.37 -10.24 -5.56
C CYS A 274 -4.48 -11.67 -5.00
N LYS A 275 -3.86 -12.65 -5.67
CA LYS A 275 -3.80 -14.03 -5.16
C LYS A 275 -3.05 -14.12 -3.85
N LEU A 276 -1.89 -13.46 -3.73
CA LEU A 276 -1.13 -13.45 -2.47
C LEU A 276 -1.97 -12.88 -1.33
N VAL A 277 -2.69 -11.77 -1.56
CA VAL A 277 -3.60 -11.19 -0.56
C VAL A 277 -4.65 -12.20 -0.07
N SER A 278 -5.27 -12.96 -0.98
CA SER A 278 -6.24 -14.00 -0.59
C SER A 278 -5.62 -15.11 0.26
N LYS A 279 -4.37 -15.49 -0.01
CA LYS A 279 -3.63 -16.47 0.79
C LYS A 279 -3.25 -15.90 2.15
N SER A 280 -2.84 -14.64 2.20
CA SER A 280 -2.46 -13.95 3.44
C SER A 280 -3.65 -13.77 4.37
N TYR A 281 -4.82 -13.42 3.86
CA TYR A 281 -6.03 -13.35 4.67
C TYR A 281 -6.44 -14.73 5.22
N ALA A 282 -6.35 -15.79 4.38
CA ALA A 282 -6.52 -17.16 4.84
C ALA A 282 -5.50 -17.56 5.92
N ARG A 283 -4.24 -17.10 5.79
CA ARG A 283 -3.17 -17.36 6.75
C ARG A 283 -3.46 -16.75 8.12
N LEU A 284 -4.11 -15.58 8.20
CA LEU A 284 -4.54 -15.02 9.49
C LEU A 284 -5.51 -15.95 10.21
N LEU A 285 -6.49 -16.51 9.49
CA LEU A 285 -7.43 -17.46 10.08
C LEU A 285 -6.74 -18.79 10.47
N TYR A 286 -5.70 -19.20 9.76
CA TYR A 286 -4.87 -20.32 10.19
C TYR A 286 -4.14 -20.03 11.51
N ASN A 287 -3.64 -18.81 11.73
CA ASN A 287 -3.07 -18.45 13.03
C ASN A 287 -4.12 -18.51 14.15
N ASP A 288 -5.35 -18.06 13.89
CA ASP A 288 -6.46 -18.18 14.84
C ASP A 288 -6.77 -19.65 15.18
N PHE A 289 -6.73 -20.53 14.19
CA PHE A 289 -6.86 -21.98 14.39
C PHE A 289 -5.73 -22.56 15.23
N LEU A 290 -4.48 -22.10 15.05
CA LEU A 290 -3.37 -22.57 15.87
C LEU A 290 -3.49 -22.10 17.33
N GLU A 291 -4.04 -20.90 17.57
CA GLU A 291 -4.28 -20.38 18.92
C GLU A 291 -5.47 -21.06 19.62
N ASP A 292 -6.57 -21.29 18.91
CA ASP A 292 -7.78 -21.95 19.44
C ASP A 292 -8.36 -22.98 18.45
N PRO A 293 -7.76 -24.18 18.35
CA PRO A 293 -8.22 -25.22 17.43
C PRO A 293 -9.57 -25.82 17.84
N GLY A 294 -10.03 -25.57 19.07
CA GLY A 294 -11.32 -26.04 19.59
C GLY A 294 -12.50 -25.16 19.19
N HIS A 295 -12.25 -23.99 18.58
CA HIS A 295 -13.30 -23.06 18.20
C HIS A 295 -14.28 -23.72 17.20
N PRO A 296 -15.61 -23.52 17.36
CA PRO A 296 -16.62 -24.16 16.49
C PRO A 296 -16.42 -23.99 14.97
N GLN A 297 -15.83 -22.88 14.54
CA GLN A 297 -15.55 -22.58 13.13
C GLN A 297 -14.48 -23.49 12.51
N PHE A 298 -13.72 -24.22 13.33
CA PHE A 298 -12.66 -25.13 12.90
C PHE A 298 -13.04 -26.61 13.07
N SER A 299 -14.31 -26.91 13.37
CA SER A 299 -14.78 -28.28 13.60
C SER A 299 -14.57 -29.23 12.40
N GLU A 300 -14.50 -28.69 11.18
CA GLU A 300 -14.22 -29.44 9.94
C GLU A 300 -12.74 -29.37 9.50
N VAL A 301 -11.87 -28.68 10.25
CA VAL A 301 -10.44 -28.57 9.92
C VAL A 301 -9.72 -29.86 10.33
N PRO A 302 -8.96 -30.51 9.42
CA PRO A 302 -8.21 -31.70 9.76
C PRO A 302 -7.21 -31.45 10.90
N PRO A 303 -7.23 -32.24 11.99
CA PRO A 303 -6.37 -32.02 13.16
C PRO A 303 -4.87 -32.01 12.83
N GLU A 304 -4.44 -32.78 11.83
CA GLU A 304 -3.05 -32.87 11.40
C GLU A 304 -2.49 -31.53 10.89
N LEU A 305 -3.34 -30.60 10.45
CA LEU A 305 -2.90 -29.26 10.04
C LEU A 305 -2.37 -28.43 11.20
N ARG A 306 -2.77 -28.74 12.44
CA ARG A 306 -2.26 -28.08 13.65
C ARG A 306 -0.81 -28.50 13.94
N ASP A 307 -0.51 -29.76 13.72
CA ASP A 307 0.75 -30.40 14.14
C ASP A 307 1.84 -30.33 13.07
N LEU A 308 1.57 -29.64 11.95
CA LEU A 308 2.56 -29.39 10.91
C LEU A 308 3.75 -28.60 11.46
N ASP A 309 4.95 -28.99 11.04
CA ASP A 309 6.14 -28.16 11.22
C ASP A 309 5.91 -26.77 10.61
N TYR A 310 6.35 -25.73 11.31
CA TYR A 310 6.10 -24.34 10.92
C TYR A 310 6.64 -24.06 9.51
N GLN A 311 7.86 -24.51 9.20
CA GLN A 311 8.50 -24.24 7.92
C GLN A 311 7.78 -24.99 6.78
N ALA A 312 7.32 -26.22 7.02
CA ALA A 312 6.44 -26.92 6.10
C ALA A 312 5.10 -26.17 5.88
N SER A 313 4.49 -25.66 6.95
CA SER A 313 3.18 -24.98 6.89
C SER A 313 3.16 -23.74 5.98
N LEU A 314 4.30 -23.08 5.76
CA LEU A 314 4.41 -21.84 4.97
C LEU A 314 4.12 -22.06 3.47
N SER A 315 4.24 -23.30 2.99
CA SER A 315 4.02 -23.65 1.58
C SER A 315 3.05 -24.82 1.38
N ASP A 316 2.47 -25.32 2.47
CA ASP A 316 1.58 -26.48 2.43
C ASP A 316 0.27 -26.19 1.68
N LYS A 317 -0.05 -27.04 0.70
CA LYS A 317 -1.24 -26.87 -0.16
C LYS A 317 -2.54 -27.23 0.51
N THR A 318 -2.51 -28.07 1.53
CA THR A 318 -3.71 -28.43 2.29
C THR A 318 -4.10 -27.27 3.20
N VAL A 319 -3.14 -26.68 3.93
CA VAL A 319 -3.35 -25.44 4.69
C VAL A 319 -3.90 -24.33 3.78
N GLU A 320 -3.23 -24.08 2.64
CA GLU A 320 -3.67 -23.06 1.68
C GLU A 320 -5.13 -23.28 1.25
N LYS A 321 -5.48 -24.48 0.77
CA LYS A 321 -6.83 -24.78 0.26
C LYS A 321 -7.89 -24.73 1.34
N THR A 322 -7.63 -25.32 2.50
CA THR A 322 -8.59 -25.38 3.62
C THR A 322 -8.97 -23.97 4.08
N PHE A 323 -7.97 -23.14 4.40
CA PHE A 323 -8.24 -21.81 4.95
C PHE A 323 -8.69 -20.80 3.90
N MET A 324 -8.29 -20.95 2.63
CA MET A 324 -8.91 -20.17 1.53
C MET A 324 -10.38 -20.56 1.32
N GLY A 325 -10.72 -21.84 1.52
CA GLY A 325 -12.11 -22.30 1.51
C GLY A 325 -12.93 -21.65 2.62
N LEU A 326 -12.45 -21.73 3.86
CA LEU A 326 -13.10 -21.16 5.04
C LEU A 326 -13.24 -19.63 4.96
N THR A 327 -12.23 -18.94 4.43
CA THR A 327 -12.25 -17.47 4.32
C THR A 327 -12.96 -16.97 3.07
N LYS A 328 -13.38 -17.81 2.12
CA LYS A 328 -13.89 -17.36 0.81
C LYS A 328 -14.98 -16.28 0.88
N LYS A 329 -16.00 -16.50 1.72
CA LYS A 329 -17.09 -15.51 1.91
C LYS A 329 -16.59 -14.26 2.62
N ARG A 330 -15.83 -14.43 3.72
CA ARG A 330 -15.25 -13.33 4.50
C ARG A 330 -14.33 -12.45 3.63
N PHE A 331 -13.52 -13.05 2.76
CA PHE A 331 -12.63 -12.36 1.84
C PHE A 331 -13.42 -11.48 0.85
N ALA A 332 -14.50 -12.01 0.27
CA ALA A 332 -15.36 -11.25 -0.63
C ALA A 332 -15.99 -10.02 0.04
N GLU A 333 -16.35 -10.12 1.31
CA GLU A 333 -16.97 -9.03 2.07
C GLU A 333 -15.95 -8.03 2.61
N ARG A 334 -14.78 -8.51 3.07
CA ARG A 334 -13.87 -7.71 3.91
C ARG A 334 -12.57 -7.28 3.24
N VAL A 335 -12.18 -7.93 2.14
CA VAL A 335 -10.87 -7.69 1.49
C VAL A 335 -11.02 -7.40 0.00
N GLN A 336 -11.95 -8.06 -0.70
CA GLN A 336 -12.20 -7.82 -2.13
C GLN A 336 -12.45 -6.34 -2.48
N PRO A 337 -13.17 -5.54 -1.67
CA PRO A 337 -13.36 -4.11 -1.96
C PRO A 337 -12.05 -3.30 -1.89
N ALA A 338 -11.03 -3.77 -1.16
CA ALA A 338 -9.72 -3.10 -1.05
C ALA A 338 -8.84 -3.34 -2.28
N ILE A 339 -8.92 -4.51 -2.92
CA ILE A 339 -7.92 -4.93 -3.93
C ILE A 339 -8.22 -4.44 -5.36
N GLN A 340 -9.23 -3.57 -5.56
CA GLN A 340 -9.57 -3.04 -6.88
C GLN A 340 -8.39 -2.32 -7.55
N VAL A 341 -7.66 -1.49 -6.81
CA VAL A 341 -6.47 -0.80 -7.34
C VAL A 341 -5.39 -1.81 -7.72
N ALA A 342 -5.13 -2.82 -6.88
CA ALA A 342 -4.12 -3.83 -7.15
C ALA A 342 -4.42 -4.64 -8.41
N THR A 343 -5.67 -5.09 -8.60
CA THR A 343 -6.05 -5.88 -9.79
C THR A 343 -6.09 -5.04 -11.06
N MET A 344 -6.38 -3.73 -10.96
CA MET A 344 -6.53 -2.86 -12.12
C MET A 344 -5.26 -2.09 -12.49
N CYS A 345 -4.33 -1.87 -11.56
CA CYS A 345 -3.11 -1.08 -11.79
C CYS A 345 -1.81 -1.88 -11.61
N GLY A 346 -1.85 -3.07 -11.00
CA GLY A 346 -0.64 -3.80 -10.66
C GLY A 346 -0.04 -3.41 -9.31
N ASN A 347 1.18 -3.88 -9.06
CA ASN A 347 1.92 -3.58 -7.85
C ASN A 347 2.48 -2.15 -7.90
N MET A 348 2.05 -1.29 -7.00
CA MET A 348 2.58 0.08 -6.86
C MET A 348 3.63 0.21 -5.74
N TYR A 349 4.27 -0.92 -5.37
CA TYR A 349 5.21 -1.03 -4.24
C TYR A 349 4.74 -0.28 -2.98
N CYS A 350 5.38 0.82 -2.59
CA CYS A 350 5.02 1.58 -1.38
C CYS A 350 3.56 2.07 -1.41
N GLY A 351 3.06 2.43 -2.59
CA GLY A 351 1.68 2.89 -2.76
C GLY A 351 0.65 1.76 -2.67
N SER A 352 1.04 0.49 -2.77
CA SER A 352 0.13 -0.65 -2.93
C SER A 352 -0.84 -0.81 -1.75
N VAL A 353 -0.35 -0.79 -0.51
CA VAL A 353 -1.20 -0.95 0.68
C VAL A 353 -2.20 0.21 0.85
N TYR A 354 -1.79 1.42 0.47
CA TYR A 354 -2.64 2.61 0.51
C TYR A 354 -3.63 2.67 -0.66
N GLY A 355 -3.27 2.08 -1.81
CA GLY A 355 -4.22 1.73 -2.88
C GLY A 355 -5.34 0.81 -2.36
N GLY A 356 -5.03 -0.05 -1.40
CA GLY A 356 -6.01 -0.83 -0.64
C GLY A 356 -7.04 0.04 0.10
N LEU A 357 -6.58 1.08 0.79
CA LEU A 357 -7.47 2.03 1.49
C LEU A 357 -8.30 2.86 0.50
N VAL A 358 -7.69 3.29 -0.61
CA VAL A 358 -8.39 3.96 -1.73
C VAL A 358 -9.51 3.07 -2.27
N GLY A 359 -9.25 1.78 -2.45
CA GLY A 359 -10.26 0.79 -2.85
C GLY A 359 -11.42 0.70 -1.86
N LEU A 360 -11.14 0.59 -0.55
CA LEU A 360 -12.18 0.54 0.47
C LEU A 360 -13.07 1.80 0.48
N ILE A 361 -12.44 2.98 0.46
CA ILE A 361 -13.17 4.28 0.45
C ILE A 361 -14.04 4.42 -0.79
N SER A 362 -13.58 3.91 -1.94
CA SER A 362 -14.31 4.03 -3.20
C SER A 362 -15.42 3.00 -3.37
N ASN A 363 -15.28 1.81 -2.78
CA ASN A 363 -16.18 0.68 -3.03
C ASN A 363 -17.20 0.44 -1.90
N ILE A 364 -16.98 1.01 -0.71
CA ILE A 364 -17.90 0.89 0.43
C ILE A 364 -18.58 2.23 0.66
N ALA A 365 -19.92 2.21 0.72
CA ALA A 365 -20.69 3.41 0.99
C ALA A 365 -20.25 4.07 2.33
N PRO A 366 -20.07 5.40 2.40
CA PRO A 366 -19.55 6.08 3.59
C PRO A 366 -20.30 5.72 4.89
N LYS A 367 -21.64 5.61 4.83
CA LYS A 367 -22.47 5.20 5.96
C LYS A 367 -22.19 3.77 6.46
N THR A 368 -21.82 2.87 5.55
CA THR A 368 -21.46 1.48 5.89
C THR A 368 -20.04 1.39 6.43
N LEU A 369 -19.15 2.29 5.98
CA LEU A 369 -17.76 2.35 6.41
C LEU A 369 -17.60 3.05 7.77
N GLN A 370 -18.51 3.96 8.14
CA GLN A 370 -18.46 4.66 9.43
C GLN A 370 -18.57 3.70 10.63
N GLY A 371 -17.71 3.92 11.63
CA GLY A 371 -17.58 3.08 12.84
C GLY A 371 -16.75 1.81 12.64
N LYS A 372 -16.28 1.54 11.42
CA LYS A 372 -15.60 0.30 11.07
C LYS A 372 -14.11 0.33 11.41
N ARG A 373 -13.59 -0.83 11.79
CA ARG A 373 -12.16 -1.05 12.01
C ARG A 373 -11.53 -1.69 10.76
N VAL A 374 -10.48 -1.05 10.24
CA VAL A 374 -9.72 -1.55 9.10
C VAL A 374 -8.36 -2.06 9.59
N GLY A 375 -8.08 -3.35 9.38
CA GLY A 375 -6.75 -3.91 9.58
C GLY A 375 -5.86 -3.62 8.36
N VAL A 376 -4.60 -3.28 8.59
CA VAL A 376 -3.66 -2.94 7.51
C VAL A 376 -2.37 -3.73 7.69
N PHE A 377 -1.98 -4.51 6.69
CA PHE A 377 -0.70 -5.21 6.66
C PHE A 377 0.21 -4.62 5.58
N SER A 378 1.32 -4.03 5.99
CA SER A 378 2.35 -3.48 5.11
C SER A 378 3.61 -4.32 5.18
N TYR A 379 4.23 -4.56 4.03
CA TYR A 379 5.39 -5.42 3.86
C TYR A 379 6.33 -4.81 2.82
N GLY A 380 7.63 -4.92 3.06
CA GLY A 380 8.67 -4.68 2.08
C GLY A 380 9.81 -5.67 2.28
N SER A 381 10.28 -6.29 1.20
CA SER A 381 11.37 -7.26 1.19
C SER A 381 12.68 -6.73 1.79
N GLY A 382 13.57 -7.65 2.18
CA GLY A 382 14.83 -7.33 2.87
C GLY A 382 14.96 -7.70 4.37
N LEU A 383 13.93 -7.81 5.21
CA LEU A 383 12.54 -7.35 5.11
C LEU A 383 12.13 -6.50 6.31
N ALA A 384 11.16 -5.62 6.10
CA ALA A 384 10.46 -4.86 7.13
C ALA A 384 8.94 -4.94 6.91
N SER A 385 8.19 -5.10 8.00
CA SER A 385 6.73 -5.25 7.92
C SER A 385 6.03 -4.80 9.20
N SER A 386 4.76 -4.40 9.05
CA SER A 386 3.88 -4.05 10.17
C SER A 386 2.43 -4.37 9.86
N MET A 387 1.73 -4.91 10.86
CA MET A 387 0.29 -4.87 10.96
C MET A 387 -0.15 -3.76 11.92
N PHE A 388 -1.12 -2.96 11.52
CA PHE A 388 -1.72 -1.90 12.35
C PHE A 388 -3.20 -1.76 12.00
N SER A 389 -3.91 -0.88 12.72
CA SER A 389 -5.34 -0.69 12.47
C SER A 389 -5.75 0.78 12.46
N LEU A 390 -6.86 1.01 11.74
CA LEU A 390 -7.53 2.29 11.59
C LEU A 390 -8.97 2.16 12.08
N LYS A 391 -9.55 3.24 12.61
CA LYS A 391 -11.00 3.39 12.79
C LYS A 391 -11.54 4.50 11.91
N VAL A 392 -12.63 4.22 11.21
CA VAL A 392 -13.39 5.23 10.47
C VAL A 392 -14.34 5.89 11.47
N VAL A 393 -13.96 7.04 11.99
CA VAL A 393 -14.71 7.78 13.03
C VAL A 393 -15.56 8.91 12.45
N GLY A 394 -15.28 9.34 11.21
CA GLY A 394 -15.99 10.42 10.53
C GLY A 394 -16.52 10.03 9.15
N ASP A 395 -17.07 11.03 8.45
CA ASP A 395 -17.59 10.88 7.09
C ASP A 395 -16.45 10.77 6.06
N THR A 396 -16.62 9.88 5.08
CA THR A 396 -15.66 9.62 3.99
C THR A 396 -16.21 10.01 2.62
N THR A 397 -17.41 10.61 2.56
CA THR A 397 -18.09 11.01 1.31
C THR A 397 -17.20 11.87 0.42
N GLU A 398 -16.62 12.95 0.96
CA GLU A 398 -15.75 13.85 0.21
C GLU A 398 -14.52 13.12 -0.37
N MET A 399 -13.98 12.13 0.35
CA MET A 399 -12.86 11.32 -0.15
C MET A 399 -13.27 10.44 -1.32
N ALA A 400 -14.38 9.73 -1.20
CA ALA A 400 -14.89 8.85 -2.25
C ALA A 400 -15.19 9.62 -3.55
N GLU A 401 -15.87 10.78 -3.42
CA GLU A 401 -16.21 11.65 -4.54
C GLU A 401 -14.96 12.21 -5.25
N LYS A 402 -13.98 12.72 -4.49
CA LYS A 402 -12.76 13.31 -5.06
C LYS A 402 -11.82 12.28 -5.66
N LEU A 403 -11.78 11.07 -5.12
CA LEU A 403 -11.01 9.97 -5.69
C LEU A 403 -11.53 9.62 -7.09
N ASN A 404 -12.86 9.55 -7.25
CA ASN A 404 -13.56 9.15 -8.49
C ASN A 404 -12.90 7.93 -9.15
N LEU A 405 -12.65 6.89 -8.35
CA LEU A 405 -11.71 5.83 -8.70
C LEU A 405 -12.15 5.03 -9.94
N GLN A 406 -13.41 4.57 -9.97
CA GLN A 406 -13.90 3.70 -11.04
C GLN A 406 -13.83 4.40 -12.40
N GLU A 407 -14.33 5.63 -12.50
CA GLU A 407 -14.31 6.41 -13.75
C GLU A 407 -12.87 6.64 -14.24
N ARG A 408 -11.94 6.95 -13.34
CA ARG A 408 -10.52 7.13 -13.68
C ARG A 408 -9.85 5.84 -14.12
N LEU A 409 -10.20 4.70 -13.53
CA LEU A 409 -9.68 3.39 -13.93
C LEU A 409 -10.17 2.98 -15.33
N ASP A 410 -11.42 3.30 -15.64
CA ASP A 410 -12.07 2.99 -16.92
C ASP A 410 -11.64 3.92 -18.06
N ALA A 411 -11.32 5.18 -17.74
CA ALA A 411 -10.85 6.18 -18.70
C ALA A 411 -9.43 5.91 -19.24
N ARG A 412 -8.70 4.97 -18.65
CA ARG A 412 -7.33 4.64 -19.08
C ARG A 412 -7.27 4.08 -20.49
N ARG A 413 -6.20 4.42 -21.19
CA ARG A 413 -5.81 3.85 -22.47
C ARG A 413 -5.29 2.42 -22.27
N VAL A 414 -6.09 1.43 -22.65
CA VAL A 414 -5.66 0.03 -22.75
C VAL A 414 -4.88 -0.16 -24.04
N VAL A 415 -3.67 -0.71 -23.98
CA VAL A 415 -2.79 -0.92 -25.14
C VAL A 415 -2.47 -2.39 -25.35
N ALA A 416 -2.02 -2.72 -26.57
CA ALA A 416 -1.51 -4.04 -26.89
C ALA A 416 -0.19 -4.34 -26.15
N PRO A 417 0.10 -5.61 -25.80
CA PRO A 417 1.34 -6.01 -25.12
C PRO A 417 2.64 -5.57 -25.80
N GLU A 418 2.66 -5.49 -27.14
CA GLU A 418 3.80 -5.00 -27.92
C GLU A 418 4.14 -3.54 -27.57
N VAL A 419 3.12 -2.70 -27.43
CA VAL A 419 3.29 -1.29 -27.05
C VAL A 419 3.86 -1.20 -25.63
N TYR A 420 3.41 -2.04 -24.71
CA TYR A 420 3.96 -2.11 -23.36
C TYR A 420 5.44 -2.52 -23.37
N ASP A 421 5.82 -3.52 -24.18
CA ASP A 421 7.22 -3.94 -24.32
C ASP A 421 8.09 -2.81 -24.89
N ASP A 422 7.59 -2.09 -25.91
CA ASP A 422 8.28 -0.93 -26.49
C ASP A 422 8.48 0.20 -25.47
N MET A 423 7.48 0.49 -24.63
CA MET A 423 7.62 1.50 -23.57
C MET A 423 8.60 1.06 -22.48
N CYS A 424 8.65 -0.23 -22.15
CA CYS A 424 9.67 -0.77 -21.25
C CYS A 424 11.09 -0.58 -21.83
N LEU A 425 11.27 -0.83 -23.12
CA LEU A 425 12.55 -0.62 -23.81
C LEU A 425 12.92 0.87 -23.87
N LEU A 426 11.94 1.75 -24.05
CA LEU A 426 12.16 3.19 -24.04
C LEU A 426 12.66 3.66 -22.67
N ARG A 427 12.01 3.18 -21.60
CA ARG A 427 12.43 3.44 -20.22
C ARG A 427 13.83 2.90 -19.92
N GLU A 428 14.13 1.67 -20.34
CA GLU A 428 15.46 1.07 -20.18
C GLU A 428 16.54 1.91 -20.87
N LYS A 429 16.26 2.45 -22.06
CA LYS A 429 17.18 3.37 -22.76
C LYS A 429 17.37 4.68 -22.02
N ALA A 430 16.34 5.20 -21.36
CA ALA A 430 16.37 6.44 -20.58
C ALA A 430 17.11 6.31 -19.24
N HIS A 431 17.18 5.10 -18.69
CA HIS A 431 17.79 4.85 -17.38
C HIS A 431 19.26 5.31 -17.34
N LEU A 432 19.60 6.11 -16.31
CA LEU A 432 20.91 6.71 -16.08
C LEU A 432 21.48 7.52 -17.26
N LYS A 433 20.63 8.02 -18.17
CA LYS A 433 21.06 8.94 -19.22
C LYS A 433 21.06 10.39 -18.73
N LYS A 434 22.02 11.13 -19.28
CA LYS A 434 22.14 12.59 -19.24
C LYS A 434 22.13 13.11 -20.67
N ASP A 435 21.89 14.40 -20.86
CA ASP A 435 21.70 14.98 -22.19
C ASP A 435 20.65 14.20 -23.00
N PHE A 436 19.51 13.98 -22.35
CA PHE A 436 18.44 13.09 -22.78
C PHE A 436 17.12 13.84 -22.85
N LYS A 437 16.39 13.63 -23.94
CA LYS A 437 15.01 14.07 -24.10
C LYS A 437 14.11 12.85 -24.24
N PRO A 438 13.08 12.71 -23.39
CA PRO A 438 12.11 11.62 -23.51
C PRO A 438 11.45 11.60 -24.89
N ALA A 439 11.28 10.41 -25.46
CA ALA A 439 10.65 10.20 -26.75
C ALA A 439 9.17 9.83 -26.66
N GLY A 440 8.68 9.48 -25.46
CA GLY A 440 7.28 9.15 -25.21
C GLY A 440 6.32 10.26 -25.63
N ALA A 441 5.10 9.86 -25.98
CA ALA A 441 4.06 10.74 -26.49
C ALA A 441 3.35 11.49 -25.35
N VAL A 442 3.46 12.82 -25.33
CA VAL A 442 2.83 13.68 -24.31
C VAL A 442 1.31 13.69 -24.46
N GLU A 443 0.80 13.46 -25.67
CA GLU A 443 -0.62 13.37 -25.98
C GLU A 443 -1.35 12.20 -25.30
N HIS A 444 -0.62 11.21 -24.78
CA HIS A 444 -1.20 10.08 -24.04
C HIS A 444 -1.41 10.38 -22.55
N LEU A 445 -0.83 11.48 -22.05
CA LEU A 445 -0.97 11.91 -20.66
C LEU A 445 -2.30 12.65 -20.46
N VAL A 446 -2.88 12.49 -19.28
CA VAL A 446 -4.09 13.23 -18.89
C VAL A 446 -3.73 14.66 -18.46
N PRO A 447 -4.64 15.64 -18.68
CA PRO A 447 -4.46 17.00 -18.17
C PRO A 447 -4.12 17.04 -16.67
N GLY A 448 -3.17 17.88 -16.30
CA GLY A 448 -2.66 18.01 -14.94
C GLY A 448 -1.50 17.06 -14.58
N THR A 449 -1.14 16.09 -15.43
CA THR A 449 0.02 15.22 -15.20
C THR A 449 1.33 15.98 -15.41
N TYR A 450 2.23 15.91 -14.42
CA TYR A 450 3.63 16.31 -14.59
C TYR A 450 4.37 15.26 -15.42
N TYR A 451 5.23 15.72 -16.32
CA TYR A 451 6.04 14.84 -17.16
C TYR A 451 7.44 15.40 -17.40
N LEU A 452 8.40 14.49 -17.58
CA LEU A 452 9.79 14.79 -17.87
C LEU A 452 9.91 15.36 -19.29
N THR A 453 10.58 16.51 -19.40
CA THR A 453 10.83 17.17 -20.69
C THR A 453 12.28 17.02 -21.13
N GLU A 454 13.20 17.02 -20.17
CA GLU A 454 14.64 17.00 -20.42
C GLU A 454 15.41 16.54 -19.17
N VAL A 455 16.50 15.81 -19.41
CA VAL A 455 17.59 15.59 -18.45
C VAL A 455 18.86 16.18 -19.07
N ASP A 456 19.43 17.22 -18.47
CA ASP A 456 20.59 17.89 -19.05
C ASP A 456 21.93 17.15 -18.79
N GLU A 457 23.04 17.74 -19.25
CA GLU A 457 24.40 17.20 -19.11
C GLU A 457 24.88 17.00 -17.66
N MET A 458 24.17 17.60 -16.69
CA MET A 458 24.44 17.50 -15.26
C MET A 458 23.40 16.63 -14.53
N PHE A 459 22.61 15.83 -15.26
CA PHE A 459 21.52 15.01 -14.72
C PHE A 459 20.36 15.81 -14.09
N ARG A 460 20.28 17.13 -14.32
CA ARG A 460 19.18 17.93 -13.78
C ARG A 460 17.94 17.66 -14.63
N ARG A 461 16.84 17.31 -13.96
CA ARG A 461 15.57 16.96 -14.59
C ARG A 461 14.64 18.17 -14.64
N LYS A 462 14.00 18.38 -15.78
CA LYS A 462 12.98 19.42 -15.99
C LYS A 462 11.61 18.80 -16.24
N TYR A 463 10.59 19.44 -15.70
CA TYR A 463 9.21 18.95 -15.77
C TYR A 463 8.28 20.04 -16.26
N ASP A 464 7.32 19.67 -17.09
CA ASP A 464 6.16 20.47 -17.44
C ASP A 464 4.88 19.79 -16.98
N VAL A 465 3.76 20.51 -17.02
CA VAL A 465 2.43 19.99 -16.72
C VAL A 465 1.65 19.86 -18.01
N LYS A 466 1.02 18.71 -18.23
CA LYS A 466 0.12 18.49 -19.35
C LYS A 466 -1.06 19.45 -19.20
N ALA A 467 -1.23 20.34 -20.17
CA ALA A 467 -2.37 21.26 -20.24
C ALA A 467 -3.69 20.50 -20.41
#